data_AF-A0A4Q6G762-F1
#
_entry.id   AF-A0A4Q6G762-F1
#
_cell.length_a   1.000
_cell.length_b   1.000
_cell.length_c   1.000
_cell.angle_alpha   90.00
_cell.angle_beta   90.00
_cell.angle_gamma   90.00
#
_symmetry.space_group_name_H-M   'P 1'
#
loop_
_entity.id
_entity.type
_entity.pdbx_description
1 polymer ?
#
loop_
_entity_poly.entity_id
_entity_poly.type
_entity_poly.pdbx_seq_one_letter_code
_entity_poly.pdbx_strand_id
1 'polypeptide(L)'
;MKIIIWISIFTLLACGKAEKRDAQAVSESQSPAGTDPTDDDNSPEADSFLSSNAIVNADPKCVPEVRQPPLQRLTVLQYQNAVQELLLLNAKPEITLPSDDLVGPFAVNTKSLASQVSVNQYESAGESIAALAKPQMTSIVKCSGQTITEACLKTFVETFGAKALRRPLNEEEKARYLALAAPVLAATGGIDAALVVIRAFLTSPLF
;
A
#
# COMPACT_ATOMS: atom_id res chain seq x y z
N MET A 1 26.19 -58.08 30.50
CA MET A 1 27.10 -56.93 30.32
C MET A 1 27.32 -56.77 28.81
N LYS A 2 26.97 -55.58 28.27
CA LYS A 2 27.03 -55.12 26.86
C LYS A 2 26.01 -55.71 25.86
N ILE A 3 24.86 -55.02 25.75
CA ILE A 3 23.89 -55.11 24.65
C ILE A 3 24.22 -53.98 23.66
N ILE A 4 24.49 -54.34 22.41
CA ILE A 4 24.83 -53.43 21.31
C ILE A 4 23.52 -53.11 20.58
N ILE A 5 23.03 -51.87 20.72
CA ILE A 5 21.85 -51.37 20.02
C ILE A 5 22.33 -50.46 18.88
N TRP A 6 22.07 -50.87 17.65
CA TRP A 6 22.30 -50.08 16.44
C TRP A 6 21.32 -48.90 16.39
N ILE A 7 21.85 -47.68 16.40
CA ILE A 7 21.09 -46.45 16.22
C ILE A 7 21.07 -46.12 14.72
N SER A 8 19.94 -46.39 14.07
CA SER A 8 19.66 -45.93 12.72
C SER A 8 19.22 -44.47 12.76
N ILE A 9 20.09 -43.58 12.27
CA ILE A 9 19.82 -42.16 12.06
C ILE A 9 18.97 -42.03 10.80
N PHE A 10 17.70 -41.64 10.95
CA PHE A 10 16.82 -41.28 9.84
C PHE A 10 16.61 -39.75 9.85
N THR A 11 17.42 -39.05 9.06
CA THR A 11 17.25 -37.62 8.78
C THR A 11 16.12 -37.41 7.77
N LEU A 12 15.00 -36.87 8.23
CA LEU A 12 13.92 -36.36 7.36
C LEU A 12 14.10 -34.86 7.16
N LEU A 13 14.79 -34.49 6.08
CA LEU A 13 14.78 -33.14 5.52
C LEU A 13 13.66 -33.09 4.47
N ALA A 14 12.44 -32.73 4.89
CA ALA A 14 11.30 -32.58 3.99
C ALA A 14 11.19 -31.12 3.55
N CYS A 15 11.60 -30.84 2.31
CA CYS A 15 11.23 -29.62 1.59
C CYS A 15 9.85 -29.87 0.93
N GLY A 16 8.85 -29.08 1.31
CA GLY A 16 7.47 -29.21 0.84
C GLY A 16 7.34 -28.94 -0.65
N LYS A 17 6.64 -29.85 -1.35
CA LYS A 17 6.25 -29.79 -2.76
C LYS A 17 5.40 -28.55 -3.04
N ALA A 18 5.79 -27.74 -4.02
CA ALA A 18 4.97 -26.68 -4.59
C ALA A 18 3.99 -27.26 -5.62
N GLU A 19 2.71 -26.90 -5.48
CA GLU A 19 1.58 -27.28 -6.34
C GLU A 19 1.67 -26.58 -7.70
N LYS A 20 1.62 -27.34 -8.80
CA LYS A 20 1.51 -26.82 -10.17
C LYS A 20 0.10 -26.25 -10.37
N ARG A 21 -0.01 -24.98 -10.76
CA ARG A 21 -1.21 -24.45 -11.41
C ARG A 21 -1.01 -24.54 -12.91
N ASP A 22 -1.87 -25.30 -13.58
CA ASP A 22 -1.90 -25.42 -15.04
C ASP A 22 -2.31 -24.09 -15.67
N ALA A 23 -1.56 -23.67 -16.69
CA ALA A 23 -1.90 -22.51 -17.50
C ALA A 23 -3.06 -22.90 -18.43
N GLN A 24 -4.23 -22.34 -18.16
CA GLN A 24 -5.38 -22.49 -19.04
C GLN A 24 -5.15 -21.69 -20.33
N ALA A 25 -5.24 -22.41 -21.46
CA ALA A 25 -5.08 -21.89 -22.80
C ALA A 25 -6.05 -20.74 -23.09
N VAL A 26 -5.52 -19.59 -23.52
CA VAL A 26 -6.32 -18.53 -24.13
C VAL A 26 -6.43 -18.85 -25.61
N SER A 27 -7.66 -19.13 -26.03
CA SER A 27 -8.09 -19.41 -27.39
C SER A 27 -7.67 -18.30 -28.35
N GLU A 28 -7.19 -18.74 -29.52
CA GLU A 28 -7.01 -17.97 -30.74
C GLU A 28 -8.19 -17.04 -31.00
N SER A 29 -7.89 -15.78 -31.33
CA SER A 29 -8.78 -14.96 -32.14
C SER A 29 -8.05 -14.64 -33.45
N GLN A 30 -8.63 -15.14 -34.54
CA GLN A 30 -8.20 -14.96 -35.91
C GLN A 30 -8.24 -13.48 -36.30
N SER A 31 -7.19 -13.02 -36.99
CA SER A 31 -7.24 -11.84 -37.86
C SER A 31 -7.00 -12.31 -39.29
N PRO A 32 -7.77 -11.85 -40.29
CA PRO A 32 -7.82 -12.48 -41.60
C PRO A 32 -6.62 -12.10 -42.48
N ALA A 33 -6.32 -13.04 -43.37
CA ALA A 33 -5.32 -12.97 -44.40
C ALA A 33 -5.54 -11.80 -45.39
N GLY A 34 -4.44 -11.13 -45.73
CA GLY A 34 -4.28 -10.36 -46.96
C GLY A 34 -2.92 -10.71 -47.58
N THR A 35 -2.94 -11.36 -48.74
CA THR A 35 -1.85 -11.46 -49.72
C THR A 35 -1.61 -10.07 -50.35
N ASP A 36 -0.45 -9.58 -50.76
CA ASP A 36 0.59 -10.11 -51.68
C ASP A 36 1.80 -9.10 -51.64
N PRO A 37 2.84 -9.09 -52.50
CA PRO A 37 4.21 -9.44 -52.14
C PRO A 37 5.26 -8.33 -52.36
N THR A 38 6.50 -8.61 -51.91
CA THR A 38 7.80 -8.00 -52.25
C THR A 38 7.98 -6.49 -52.11
N ASP A 39 8.88 -6.09 -51.19
CA ASP A 39 10.01 -5.21 -51.53
C ASP A 39 11.15 -5.43 -50.53
N ASP A 40 12.29 -5.85 -51.05
CA ASP A 40 13.58 -5.88 -50.36
C ASP A 40 14.02 -4.43 -50.13
N ASP A 41 14.07 -3.97 -48.88
CA ASP A 41 14.85 -2.79 -48.53
C ASP A 41 15.66 -3.03 -47.26
N ASN A 42 16.96 -3.23 -47.47
CA ASN A 42 17.96 -3.46 -46.46
C ASN A 42 18.41 -2.11 -45.90
N SER A 43 17.81 -1.69 -44.78
CA SER A 43 18.25 -0.51 -44.03
C SER A 43 18.40 -0.89 -42.56
N PRO A 44 19.55 -0.66 -41.90
CA PRO A 44 19.76 -1.09 -40.54
C PRO A 44 19.01 -0.16 -39.58
N GLU A 45 17.93 -0.66 -38.99
CA GLU A 45 17.20 0.08 -37.95
C GLU A 45 18.05 0.19 -36.68
N ALA A 46 18.31 1.44 -36.28
CA ALA A 46 18.66 1.77 -34.91
C ALA A 46 17.40 1.65 -34.04
N ASP A 47 17.61 1.16 -32.81
CA ASP A 47 16.72 1.30 -31.66
C ASP A 47 15.58 0.26 -31.50
N SER A 48 15.96 -1.02 -31.44
CA SER A 48 15.12 -2.08 -30.85
C SER A 48 15.25 -2.18 -29.31
N PHE A 49 15.62 -1.10 -28.62
CA PHE A 49 15.69 -1.08 -27.17
C PHE A 49 14.30 -0.74 -26.63
N LEU A 50 13.68 -1.71 -25.95
CA LEU A 50 12.39 -1.69 -25.25
C LEU A 50 11.29 -2.56 -25.90
N SER A 51 11.63 -3.80 -26.24
CA SER A 51 10.64 -4.87 -26.18
C SER A 51 10.32 -5.16 -24.71
N SER A 52 9.07 -4.93 -24.31
CA SER A 52 8.50 -5.25 -22.99
C SER A 52 8.59 -6.75 -22.60
N ASN A 53 9.23 -7.58 -23.41
CA ASN A 53 9.49 -8.99 -23.20
C ASN A 53 10.93 -9.30 -22.75
N ALA A 54 11.79 -8.28 -22.54
CA ALA A 54 13.18 -8.48 -22.13
C ALA A 54 13.36 -9.17 -20.76
N ILE A 55 12.33 -9.25 -19.93
CA ILE A 55 12.38 -10.00 -18.66
C ILE A 55 12.32 -11.52 -18.88
N VAL A 56 11.85 -12.01 -20.04
CA VAL A 56 11.57 -13.44 -20.25
C VAL A 56 12.84 -14.27 -20.51
N ASN A 57 14.00 -13.64 -20.75
CA ASN A 57 15.27 -14.34 -21.04
C ASN A 57 16.43 -13.97 -20.09
N ALA A 58 16.15 -13.50 -18.87
CA ALA A 58 17.21 -13.32 -17.89
C ALA A 58 17.76 -14.69 -17.44
N ASP A 59 19.09 -14.87 -17.48
CA ASP A 59 19.74 -16.04 -16.86
C ASP A 59 19.24 -16.13 -15.41
N PRO A 60 18.69 -17.27 -14.95
CA PRO A 60 18.22 -17.42 -13.57
C PRO A 60 19.32 -17.15 -12.52
N LYS A 61 20.61 -17.16 -12.90
CA LYS A 61 21.74 -16.75 -12.05
C LYS A 61 21.94 -15.24 -11.96
N CYS A 62 21.35 -14.47 -12.88
CA CYS A 62 21.48 -13.02 -13.01
C CYS A 62 20.22 -12.25 -12.61
N VAL A 63 19.21 -12.92 -12.03
CA VAL A 63 18.05 -12.24 -11.45
C VAL A 63 18.46 -11.71 -10.07
N PRO A 64 18.56 -10.37 -9.87
CA PRO A 64 18.83 -9.83 -8.55
C PRO A 64 17.72 -10.26 -7.60
N GLU A 65 18.08 -10.68 -6.38
CA GLU A 65 17.11 -10.95 -5.33
C GLU A 65 16.38 -9.65 -5.00
N VAL A 66 15.15 -9.49 -5.51
CA VAL A 66 14.28 -8.38 -5.17
C VAL A 66 13.73 -8.64 -3.77
N ARG A 67 14.34 -8.02 -2.76
CA ARG A 67 13.77 -7.97 -1.41
C ARG A 67 12.77 -6.83 -1.31
N GLN A 68 11.65 -7.10 -0.65
CA GLN A 68 10.74 -6.03 -0.26
C GLN A 68 11.47 -5.10 0.72
N PRO A 69 11.45 -3.78 0.51
CA PRO A 69 12.01 -2.85 1.47
C PRO A 69 11.25 -2.99 2.80
N PRO A 70 11.92 -2.79 3.95
CA PRO A 70 11.21 -2.75 5.23
C PRO A 70 10.17 -1.64 5.19
N LEU A 71 9.07 -1.83 5.94
CA LEU A 71 8.09 -0.77 6.15
C LEU A 71 8.82 0.45 6.75
N GLN A 72 8.78 1.55 6.02
CA GLN A 72 9.37 2.82 6.44
C GLN A 72 8.27 3.71 6.97
N ARG A 73 8.40 4.14 8.23
CA ARG A 73 7.56 5.21 8.74
C ARG A 73 8.02 6.55 8.18
N LEU A 74 7.07 7.45 7.97
CA LEU A 74 7.40 8.84 7.68
C LEU A 74 8.22 9.46 8.82
N THR A 75 9.10 10.39 8.46
CA THR A 75 9.71 11.26 9.45
C THR A 75 8.66 12.19 10.07
N VAL A 76 8.92 12.74 11.26
CA VAL A 76 7.98 13.67 11.91
C VAL A 76 7.60 14.83 10.98
N LEU A 77 8.59 15.39 10.29
CA LEU A 77 8.40 16.48 9.32
C LEU A 77 7.57 16.03 8.11
N GLN A 78 7.85 14.85 7.56
CA GLN A 78 7.11 14.28 6.43
C GLN A 78 5.65 14.03 6.79
N TYR A 79 5.40 13.46 7.98
CA TYR A 79 4.07 13.20 8.49
C TYR A 79 3.27 14.51 8.64
N GLN A 80 3.86 15.52 9.27
CA GLN A 80 3.22 16.83 9.44
C GLN A 80 2.88 17.50 8.11
N ASN A 81 3.80 17.44 7.13
CA ASN A 81 3.55 17.98 5.79
C ASN A 81 2.39 17.24 5.09
N ALA A 82 2.41 15.90 5.12
CA ALA A 82 1.38 15.08 4.51
C ALA A 82 0.00 15.36 5.12
N VAL A 83 -0.07 15.44 6.46
CA VAL A 83 -1.31 15.76 7.18
C VAL A 83 -1.82 17.16 6.85
N GLN A 84 -0.92 18.15 6.84
CA GLN A 84 -1.28 19.53 6.51
C GLN A 84 -1.94 19.61 5.13
N GLU A 85 -1.34 18.95 4.14
CA GLU A 85 -1.84 18.94 2.76
C GLU A 85 -3.14 18.14 2.62
N LEU A 86 -3.19 16.93 3.16
CA LEU A 86 -4.37 16.05 3.04
C LEU A 86 -5.63 16.63 3.70
N LEU A 87 -5.45 17.37 4.79
CA LEU A 87 -6.55 17.92 5.59
C LEU A 87 -6.76 19.42 5.38
N LEU A 88 -6.05 20.01 4.42
CA LEU A 88 -6.17 21.43 4.06
C LEU A 88 -5.95 22.36 5.27
N LEU A 89 -4.97 22.03 6.12
CA LEU A 89 -4.67 22.81 7.32
C LEU A 89 -3.81 24.03 6.97
N ASN A 90 -4.10 25.17 7.60
CA ASN A 90 -3.34 26.41 7.38
C ASN A 90 -1.89 26.34 7.89
N ALA A 91 -1.62 25.45 8.84
CA ALA A 91 -0.30 25.23 9.43
C ALA A 91 -0.09 23.73 9.72
N LYS A 92 1.16 23.34 9.93
CA LYS A 92 1.48 21.98 10.38
C LYS A 92 0.86 21.73 11.75
N PRO A 93 0.28 20.54 11.99
CA PRO A 93 -0.31 20.23 13.27
C PRO A 93 0.78 20.10 14.33
N GLU A 94 0.53 20.67 15.51
CA GLU A 94 1.37 20.48 16.69
C GLU A 94 1.01 19.13 17.33
N ILE A 95 1.89 18.15 17.15
CA ILE A 95 1.70 16.76 17.59
C ILE A 95 2.99 16.19 18.15
N THR A 96 2.84 15.21 19.03
CA THR A 96 3.97 14.43 19.55
C THR A 96 4.02 13.08 18.84
N LEU A 97 5.11 12.83 18.12
CA LEU A 97 5.42 11.55 17.50
C LEU A 97 6.77 11.05 18.04
N PRO A 98 7.08 9.74 17.90
CA PRO A 98 8.40 9.24 18.21
C PRO A 98 9.47 9.97 17.39
N SER A 99 10.62 10.21 17.99
CA SER A 99 11.77 10.81 17.31
C SER A 99 12.22 9.98 16.11
N ASP A 100 12.77 10.66 15.10
CA ASP A 100 13.25 10.02 13.90
C ASP A 100 14.58 9.26 14.14
N ASP A 101 14.69 8.08 13.52
CA ASP A 101 15.92 7.33 13.42
C ASP A 101 16.89 8.02 12.43
N LEU A 102 18.19 7.89 12.67
CA LEU A 102 19.23 8.41 11.77
C LEU A 102 20.02 7.27 11.10
N VAL A 103 20.23 7.42 9.81
CA VAL A 103 21.20 6.65 9.02
C VAL A 103 22.22 7.64 8.46
N GLY A 104 23.32 7.82 9.21
CA GLY A 104 24.27 8.90 8.92
C GLY A 104 23.60 10.27 9.15
N PRO A 105 23.66 11.20 8.18
CA PRO A 105 23.02 12.52 8.29
C PRO A 105 21.53 12.52 7.90
N PHE A 106 20.96 11.38 7.49
CA PHE A 106 19.60 11.31 6.97
C PHE A 106 18.63 10.73 7.99
N ALA A 107 17.49 11.39 8.17
CA ALA A 107 16.37 10.90 8.97
C ALA A 107 15.59 9.83 8.19
N VAL A 108 15.61 8.58 8.68
CA VAL A 108 15.03 7.42 7.99
C VAL A 108 14.52 6.40 9.04
N ASN A 109 13.21 6.29 9.19
CA ASN A 109 12.56 5.42 10.18
C ASN A 109 12.37 3.99 9.65
N THR A 110 13.47 3.27 9.49
CA THR A 110 13.49 1.87 9.02
C THR A 110 14.09 0.88 10.03
N LYS A 111 14.58 1.34 11.18
CA LYS A 111 15.30 0.50 12.15
C LYS A 111 14.51 0.25 13.42
N SER A 112 13.86 1.29 13.95
CA SER A 112 13.08 1.19 15.18
C SER A 112 11.75 0.50 14.94
N LEU A 113 11.52 -0.59 15.68
CA LEU A 113 10.24 -1.26 15.70
C LEU A 113 9.21 -0.44 16.48
N ALA A 114 7.93 -0.65 16.17
CA ALA A 114 6.85 -0.03 16.92
C ALA A 114 6.83 -0.57 18.37
N SER A 115 6.94 0.34 19.34
CA SER A 115 6.69 0.08 20.76
C SER A 115 5.26 0.49 21.12
N GLN A 116 4.73 -0.04 22.23
CA GLN A 116 3.42 0.37 22.72
C GLN A 116 3.31 1.90 22.92
N VAL A 117 4.39 2.52 23.42
CA VAL A 117 4.46 3.98 23.59
C VAL A 117 4.32 4.69 22.25
N SER A 118 5.05 4.21 21.22
CA SER A 118 4.96 4.81 19.90
C SER A 118 3.56 4.69 19.28
N VAL A 119 2.91 3.52 19.42
CA VAL A 119 1.55 3.31 18.94
C VAL A 119 0.57 4.25 19.63
N ASN A 120 0.69 4.41 20.95
CA ASN A 120 -0.15 5.34 21.71
C ASN A 120 0.06 6.80 21.25
N GLN A 121 1.30 7.20 20.92
CA GLN A 121 1.57 8.53 20.37
C GLN A 121 0.90 8.75 19.02
N TYR A 122 0.92 7.76 18.11
CA TYR A 122 0.19 7.86 16.84
C TYR A 122 -1.32 7.93 17.05
N GLU A 123 -1.87 7.15 17.97
CA GLU A 123 -3.30 7.20 18.29
C GLU A 123 -3.72 8.58 18.84
N SER A 124 -2.95 9.15 19.79
CA SER A 124 -3.20 10.49 20.32
C SER A 124 -3.04 11.58 19.25
N ALA A 125 -2.04 11.46 18.38
CA ALA A 125 -1.85 12.38 17.26
C ALA A 125 -3.00 12.30 16.26
N GLY A 126 -3.44 11.09 15.88
CA GLY A 126 -4.56 10.87 14.97
C GLY A 126 -5.87 11.44 15.49
N GLU A 127 -6.13 11.30 16.79
CA GLU A 127 -7.30 11.91 17.45
C GLU A 127 -7.27 13.44 17.40
N SER A 128 -6.12 14.03 17.78
CA SER A 128 -5.93 15.48 17.78
C SER A 128 -6.04 16.07 16.36
N ILE A 129 -5.44 15.40 15.38
CA ILE A 129 -5.49 15.81 13.98
C ILE A 129 -6.89 15.68 13.39
N ALA A 130 -7.62 14.60 13.68
CA ALA A 130 -9.00 14.46 13.23
C ALA A 130 -9.85 15.61 13.76
N ALA A 131 -9.71 16.00 15.03
CA ALA A 131 -10.40 17.16 15.58
C ALA A 131 -10.10 18.46 14.82
N LEU A 132 -8.83 18.68 14.42
CA LEU A 132 -8.42 19.84 13.61
C LEU A 132 -9.05 19.83 12.19
N ALA A 133 -9.35 18.65 11.64
CA ALA A 133 -9.95 18.53 10.31
C ALA A 133 -11.45 18.87 10.29
N LYS A 134 -12.14 18.82 11.44
CA LYS A 134 -13.61 18.98 11.52
C LYS A 134 -14.14 20.24 10.81
N PRO A 135 -13.52 21.43 10.94
CA PRO A 135 -13.97 22.62 10.21
C PRO A 135 -13.79 22.54 8.68
N GLN A 136 -12.89 21.68 8.19
CA GLN A 136 -12.56 21.52 6.77
C GLN A 136 -13.29 20.35 6.11
N MET A 137 -14.18 19.65 6.83
CA MET A 137 -14.70 18.35 6.37
C MET A 137 -15.47 18.42 5.06
N THR A 138 -16.24 19.47 4.83
CA THR A 138 -16.94 19.68 3.56
C THR A 138 -15.98 19.84 2.38
N SER A 139 -14.86 20.54 2.58
CA SER A 139 -13.79 20.73 1.58
C SER A 139 -12.95 19.48 1.34
N ILE A 140 -12.75 18.66 2.38
CA ILE A 140 -11.98 17.41 2.32
C ILE A 140 -12.76 16.31 1.60
N VAL A 141 -14.03 16.09 1.99
CA VAL A 141 -14.86 14.97 1.50
C VAL A 141 -15.48 15.29 0.13
N LYS A 142 -15.73 16.59 -0.17
CA LYS A 142 -16.28 17.07 -1.45
C LYS A 142 -17.58 16.40 -1.88
N CYS A 143 -18.48 16.12 -0.94
CA CYS A 143 -19.83 15.64 -1.27
C CYS A 143 -20.64 16.71 -1.99
N SER A 144 -21.52 16.30 -2.91
CA SER A 144 -22.43 17.18 -3.65
C SER A 144 -23.57 17.78 -2.80
N GLY A 145 -23.75 17.31 -1.56
CA GLY A 145 -24.78 17.77 -0.63
C GLY A 145 -24.22 18.20 0.72
N GLN A 146 -25.08 18.80 1.55
CA GLN A 146 -24.71 19.27 2.90
C GLN A 146 -24.50 18.14 3.90
N THR A 147 -24.97 16.93 3.58
CA THR A 147 -24.79 15.73 4.39
C THR A 147 -23.89 14.74 3.67
N ILE A 148 -23.00 14.10 4.44
CA ILE A 148 -22.15 13.02 3.93
C ILE A 148 -22.97 11.74 3.97
N THR A 149 -23.40 11.28 2.79
CA THR A 149 -24.13 10.02 2.62
C THR A 149 -23.16 8.84 2.57
N GLU A 150 -23.66 7.61 2.70
CA GLU A 150 -22.85 6.39 2.56
C GLU A 150 -22.15 6.31 1.20
N ALA A 151 -22.85 6.64 0.11
CA ALA A 151 -22.28 6.68 -1.23
C ALA A 151 -21.15 7.71 -1.36
N CYS A 152 -21.31 8.88 -0.73
CA CYS A 152 -20.24 9.87 -0.69
C CYS A 152 -19.05 9.37 0.16
N LEU A 153 -19.32 8.76 1.31
CA LEU A 153 -18.30 8.23 2.19
C LEU A 153 -17.45 7.14 1.49
N LYS A 154 -18.06 6.31 0.65
CA LYS A 154 -17.36 5.35 -0.21
C LYS A 154 -16.37 6.04 -1.15
N THR A 155 -16.81 7.08 -1.85
CA THR A 155 -15.96 7.87 -2.75
C THR A 155 -14.84 8.57 -1.99
N PHE A 156 -15.14 9.07 -0.79
CA PHE A 156 -14.16 9.67 0.10
C PHE A 156 -13.09 8.68 0.54
N VAL A 157 -13.47 7.49 1.04
CA VAL A 157 -12.52 6.44 1.42
C VAL A 157 -11.57 6.10 0.28
N GLU A 158 -12.09 5.98 -0.93
CA GLU A 158 -11.28 5.65 -2.12
C GLU A 158 -10.31 6.80 -2.48
N THR A 159 -10.82 8.02 -2.60
CA THR A 159 -10.03 9.17 -3.06
C THR A 159 -9.05 9.69 -2.00
N PHE A 160 -9.49 9.78 -0.74
CA PHE A 160 -8.63 10.16 0.37
C PHE A 160 -7.62 9.06 0.69
N GLY A 161 -8.08 7.80 0.75
CA GLY A 161 -7.21 6.65 1.00
C GLY A 161 -6.10 6.51 -0.03
N ALA A 162 -6.40 6.75 -1.31
CA ALA A 162 -5.40 6.68 -2.38
C ALA A 162 -4.25 7.68 -2.17
N LYS A 163 -4.55 8.86 -1.64
CA LYS A 163 -3.55 9.88 -1.30
C LYS A 163 -2.84 9.57 0.02
N ALA A 164 -3.60 9.18 1.04
CA ALA A 164 -3.09 8.88 2.38
C ALA A 164 -2.08 7.71 2.35
N LEU A 165 -2.41 6.63 1.65
CA LEU A 165 -1.55 5.45 1.52
C LEU A 165 -0.60 5.51 0.31
N ARG A 166 -0.66 6.59 -0.48
CA ARG A 166 0.13 6.82 -1.70
C ARG A 166 0.03 5.69 -2.74
N ARG A 167 -1.09 4.97 -2.72
CA ARG A 167 -1.43 3.92 -3.69
C ARG A 167 -2.93 3.68 -3.73
N PRO A 168 -3.48 3.13 -4.83
CA PRO A 168 -4.86 2.67 -4.85
C PRO A 168 -5.13 1.65 -3.73
N LEU A 169 -6.32 1.73 -3.14
CA LEU A 169 -6.81 0.73 -2.18
C LEU A 169 -7.41 -0.44 -2.96
N ASN A 170 -7.18 -1.66 -2.46
CA ASN A 170 -7.92 -2.83 -2.94
C ASN A 170 -9.35 -2.86 -2.35
N GLU A 171 -10.18 -3.77 -2.85
CA GLU A 171 -11.59 -3.89 -2.41
C GLU A 171 -11.70 -4.25 -0.92
N GLU A 172 -10.80 -5.10 -0.42
CA GLU A 172 -10.79 -5.52 0.99
C GLU A 172 -10.46 -4.35 1.92
N GLU A 173 -9.54 -3.47 1.52
CA GLU A 173 -9.18 -2.26 2.24
C GLU A 173 -10.34 -1.29 2.31
N LYS A 174 -10.96 -1.00 1.16
CA LYS A 174 -12.15 -0.14 1.09
C LYS A 174 -13.25 -0.67 2.00
N ALA A 175 -13.52 -1.98 1.96
CA ALA A 175 -14.51 -2.61 2.82
C ALA A 175 -14.21 -2.47 4.31
N ARG A 176 -12.94 -2.64 4.73
CA ARG A 176 -12.55 -2.48 6.15
C ARG A 176 -12.75 -1.06 6.67
N TYR A 177 -12.35 -0.04 5.90
CA TYR A 177 -12.55 1.36 6.32
C TYR A 177 -14.03 1.75 6.36
N LEU A 178 -14.84 1.26 5.42
CA LEU A 178 -16.29 1.49 5.43
C LEU A 178 -16.99 0.76 6.59
N ALA A 179 -16.59 -0.47 6.88
CA ALA A 179 -17.12 -1.22 8.02
C ALA A 179 -16.82 -0.53 9.36
N LEU A 180 -15.64 0.08 9.50
CA LEU A 180 -15.29 0.88 10.67
C LEU A 180 -16.18 2.12 10.81
N ALA A 181 -16.53 2.76 9.69
CA ALA A 181 -17.29 4.01 9.68
C ALA A 181 -18.81 3.81 9.82
N ALA A 182 -19.33 2.65 9.39
CA ALA A 182 -20.77 2.34 9.37
C ALA A 182 -21.52 2.55 10.71
N PRO A 183 -21.03 2.05 11.87
CA PRO A 183 -21.74 2.28 13.14
C PRO A 183 -21.76 3.76 13.54
N VAL A 184 -20.71 4.51 13.20
CA VAL A 184 -20.62 5.96 13.49
C VAL A 184 -21.53 6.75 12.57
N LEU A 185 -21.59 6.38 11.29
CA LEU A 185 -22.50 6.96 10.32
C LEU A 185 -23.96 6.83 10.79
N ALA A 186 -24.33 5.66 11.33
CA ALA A 186 -25.68 5.41 11.84
C ALA A 186 -25.97 6.16 13.16
N ALA A 187 -24.99 6.31 14.04
CA ALA A 187 -25.18 6.87 15.38
C ALA A 187 -25.08 8.40 15.43
N THR A 188 -24.10 8.99 14.74
CA THR A 188 -23.76 10.42 14.87
C THR A 188 -23.67 11.15 13.53
N GLY A 189 -23.71 10.42 12.41
CA GLY A 189 -23.79 10.98 11.07
C GLY A 189 -22.45 11.02 10.32
N GLY A 190 -22.50 11.48 9.07
CA GLY A 190 -21.40 11.27 8.13
C GLY A 190 -20.14 12.10 8.37
N ILE A 191 -20.23 13.25 9.06
CA ILE A 191 -19.04 14.03 9.45
C ILE A 191 -18.19 13.24 10.43
N ASP A 192 -18.79 12.70 11.49
CA ASP A 192 -18.06 11.93 12.49
C ASP A 192 -17.57 10.60 11.91
N ALA A 193 -18.35 9.99 11.01
CA ALA A 193 -17.90 8.80 10.27
C ALA A 193 -16.64 9.08 9.42
N ALA A 194 -16.60 10.21 8.70
CA ALA A 194 -15.42 10.62 7.93
C ALA A 194 -14.21 10.93 8.84
N LEU A 195 -14.44 11.55 10.01
CA LEU A 195 -13.38 11.79 10.99
C LEU A 195 -12.75 10.50 11.53
N VAL A 196 -13.56 9.48 11.79
CA VAL A 196 -13.06 8.16 12.20
C VAL A 196 -12.25 7.50 11.09
N VAL A 197 -12.69 7.63 9.82
CA VAL A 197 -11.93 7.17 8.66
C VAL A 197 -10.58 7.89 8.55
N ILE A 198 -10.56 9.21 8.71
CA ILE A 198 -9.32 10.00 8.70
C ILE A 198 -8.36 9.49 9.79
N ARG A 199 -8.84 9.37 11.04
CA ARG A 199 -8.02 8.84 12.15
C ARG A 199 -7.45 7.47 11.79
N ALA A 200 -8.27 6.56 11.27
CA ALA A 200 -7.86 5.21 10.90
C ALA A 200 -6.80 5.18 9.78
N PHE A 201 -6.86 6.11 8.82
CA PHE A 201 -5.79 6.25 7.84
C PHE A 201 -4.50 6.77 8.48
N LEU A 202 -4.60 7.79 9.34
CA LEU A 202 -3.45 8.43 9.97
C LEU A 202 -2.70 7.58 11.00
N THR A 203 -3.36 6.54 11.54
CA THR A 203 -2.76 5.56 12.45
C THR A 203 -2.37 4.26 11.73
N SER A 204 -2.65 4.14 10.44
CA SER A 204 -2.27 2.98 9.64
C SER A 204 -0.74 2.86 9.53
N PRO A 205 -0.16 1.65 9.67
CA PRO A 205 1.26 1.43 9.39
C PRO A 205 1.69 1.73 7.95
N LEU A 206 0.73 1.90 7.03
CA LEU A 206 0.96 2.18 5.61
C LEU A 206 0.87 3.68 5.25
N PHE A 207 0.59 4.55 6.22
CA PHE A 207 0.58 6.01 6.04
C PHE A 207 1.99 6.59 6.05
#